data_AF-A0A2A2M5B2-F1
#
_entry.id   AF-A0A2A2M5B2-F1
#
_cell.length_a   1.000
_cell.length_b   1.000
_cell.length_c   1.000
_cell.angle_alpha   90.00
_cell.angle_beta   90.00
_cell.angle_gamma   90.00
#
_symmetry.space_group_name_H-M   'P 1'
#
loop_
_entity.id
_entity.type
_entity.pdbx_description
1 polymer ?
#
loop_
_entity_poly.entity_id
_entity_poly.type
_entity_poly.pdbx_seq_one_letter_code
_entity_poly.pdbx_strand_id
1 'polypeptide(L)'
;MGRYDLVRLEEPPFDAAAWATLTDPANPAPKGSQSLPAKLSIGVSKAFRDAHPELVAVFEKVDLPIDTLNKALARMSETRQKPRDAAIAFLRDNPAVWKAWLPAEHAAKVEAGL
;
A
#
# COMPACT_ATOMS: atom_id res chain seq x y z
N MET A 1 9.53 3.80 -8.05
CA MET A 1 10.05 3.23 -6.79
C MET A 1 9.94 1.71 -6.91
N GLY A 2 11.00 0.93 -6.67
CA GLY A 2 10.97 -0.55 -6.73
C GLY A 2 11.79 -1.23 -7.84
N ARG A 3 12.33 -0.47 -8.81
CA ARG A 3 13.20 -1.00 -9.89
C ARG A 3 14.65 -1.23 -9.43
N TYR A 4 15.13 -0.37 -8.55
CA TYR A 4 16.50 -0.36 -8.06
C TYR A 4 16.49 -0.59 -6.56
N ASP A 5 17.58 -1.17 -6.05
CA ASP A 5 17.81 -1.33 -4.62
C ASP A 5 18.25 0.02 -4.03
N LEU A 6 17.26 0.84 -3.69
CA LEU A 6 17.48 2.18 -3.15
C LEU A 6 17.73 2.06 -1.65
N VAL A 7 18.85 2.61 -1.19
CA VAL A 7 19.14 2.75 0.25
C VAL A 7 18.47 4.01 0.77
N ARG A 8 17.66 3.89 1.82
CA ARG A 8 17.09 5.03 2.51
C ARG A 8 18.19 5.74 3.31
N LEU A 9 18.40 7.03 3.05
CA LEU A 9 19.27 7.85 3.87
C LEU A 9 18.62 8.10 5.23
N GLU A 10 19.43 8.10 6.29
CA GLU A 10 18.96 8.41 7.64
C GLU A 10 18.66 9.91 7.75
N GLU A 11 17.45 10.21 8.21
CA GLU A 11 16.92 11.56 8.36
C GLU A 11 16.61 11.80 9.85
N PRO A 12 16.65 13.05 10.34
CA PRO A 12 16.20 13.35 11.69
C PRO A 12 14.75 12.86 11.93
N PRO A 13 14.39 12.44 13.16
CA PRO A 13 13.02 12.09 13.50
C PRO A 13 12.00 13.17 13.12
N PHE A 14 10.75 12.78 12.91
CA PHE A 14 9.71 13.73 12.52
C PHE A 14 9.58 14.81 13.60
N ASP A 15 9.71 16.07 13.18
CA ASP A 15 9.49 17.26 14.01
C ASP A 15 8.53 18.20 13.28
N ALA A 16 7.42 18.55 13.91
CA ALA A 16 6.36 19.32 13.28
C ALA A 16 6.81 20.74 12.89
N ALA A 17 7.71 21.36 13.68
CA ALA A 17 8.20 22.71 13.40
C ALA A 17 9.20 22.69 12.24
N ALA A 18 10.10 21.72 12.19
CA ALA A 18 10.99 21.49 11.07
C ALA A 18 10.22 21.12 9.79
N TRP A 19 9.23 20.25 9.89
CA TRP A 19 8.36 19.89 8.78
C TRP A 19 7.66 21.11 8.17
N ALA A 20 7.14 22.02 9.00
CA ALA A 20 6.54 23.27 8.52
C ALA A 20 7.53 24.12 7.69
N THR A 21 8.82 24.13 8.05
CA THR A 21 9.85 24.82 7.25
C THR A 21 10.14 24.14 5.91
N LEU A 22 9.99 22.81 5.82
CA LEU A 22 10.18 22.05 4.57
C LEU A 22 9.01 22.21 3.60
N THR A 23 7.79 22.38 4.13
CA THR A 23 6.57 22.52 3.32
C THR A 23 6.26 23.94 2.87
N ASP A 24 7.00 24.93 3.38
CA ASP A 24 6.87 26.34 2.99
C ASP A 24 7.90 26.69 1.89
N PRO A 25 7.47 26.90 0.63
CA PRO A 25 8.38 27.22 -0.46
C PRO A 25 9.13 28.56 -0.29
N ALA A 26 8.64 29.45 0.58
CA ALA A 26 9.24 30.74 0.83
C ALA A 26 10.22 30.74 2.01
N ASN A 27 10.37 29.62 2.73
CA ASN A 27 11.23 29.56 3.89
C ASN A 27 12.72 29.61 3.48
N PRO A 28 13.49 30.61 3.93
CA PRO A 28 14.89 30.77 3.52
C PRO A 28 15.84 29.79 4.22
N ALA A 29 15.38 29.05 5.23
CA ALA A 29 16.20 28.18 6.07
C ALA A 29 15.46 26.89 6.47
N PRO A 30 15.26 25.93 5.54
CA PRO A 30 14.61 24.66 5.83
C PRO A 30 15.40 23.83 6.85
N LYS A 31 14.70 23.17 7.76
CA LYS A 31 15.25 22.24 8.76
C LYS A 31 14.92 20.81 8.41
N GLY A 32 15.89 19.90 8.54
CA GLY A 32 15.69 18.48 8.25
C GLY A 32 14.70 17.82 9.21
N SER A 33 13.79 17.01 8.65
CA SER A 33 12.84 16.15 9.34
C SER A 33 12.41 15.07 8.37
N GLN A 34 12.40 13.80 8.79
CA GLN A 34 11.77 12.76 7.99
C GLN A 34 10.27 13.00 7.86
N SER A 35 9.66 12.47 6.80
CA SER A 35 8.21 12.43 6.67
C SER A 35 7.60 11.39 7.60
N LEU A 36 6.32 11.57 7.94
CA LEU A 36 5.57 10.52 8.63
C LEU A 36 5.47 9.27 7.74
N PRO A 37 5.50 8.06 8.34
CA PRO A 37 5.28 6.83 7.59
C PRO A 37 3.96 6.91 6.81
N ALA A 38 4.01 6.55 5.53
CA ALA A 38 2.81 6.47 4.72
C ALA A 38 1.87 5.40 5.29
N LYS A 39 0.62 5.78 5.58
CA LYS A 39 -0.44 4.86 6.00
C LYS A 39 -1.38 4.61 4.84
N LEU A 40 -1.44 3.37 4.35
CA LEU A 40 -2.50 2.95 3.44
C LEU A 40 -3.78 2.72 4.25
N SER A 41 -4.92 3.20 3.76
CA SER A 41 -6.22 3.05 4.42
C SER A 41 -7.31 2.79 3.40
N ILE A 42 -8.25 1.90 3.73
CA ILE A 42 -9.44 1.65 2.93
C ILE A 42 -10.59 2.48 3.51
N GLY A 43 -11.11 3.41 2.71
CA GLY A 43 -12.27 4.23 3.06
C GLY A 43 -13.56 3.65 2.50
N VAL A 44 -14.58 3.51 3.34
CA VAL A 44 -15.95 3.15 2.93
C VAL A 44 -16.95 4.15 3.50
N SER A 45 -18.10 4.32 2.84
CA SER A 45 -19.18 5.16 3.37
C SER A 45 -19.78 4.53 4.63
N LYS A 46 -20.39 5.36 5.49
CA LYS A 46 -21.11 4.87 6.68
C LYS A 46 -22.20 3.86 6.30
N ALA A 47 -23.00 4.18 5.30
CA ALA A 47 -24.07 3.29 4.83
C ALA A 47 -23.53 1.93 4.36
N PHE A 48 -22.39 1.91 3.65
CA PHE A 48 -21.76 0.67 3.22
C PHE A 48 -21.28 -0.15 4.41
N ARG A 49 -20.64 0.50 5.39
CA ARG A 49 -20.17 -0.17 6.62
C ARG A 49 -21.32 -0.81 7.38
N ASP A 50 -22.43 -0.08 7.53
CA ASP A 50 -23.58 -0.55 8.29
C ASP A 50 -24.33 -1.68 7.54
N ALA A 51 -24.34 -1.66 6.20
CA ALA A 51 -25.04 -2.65 5.38
C ALA A 51 -24.22 -3.92 5.06
N HIS A 52 -22.88 -3.84 5.06
CA HIS A 52 -21.99 -4.93 4.63
C HIS A 52 -20.85 -5.19 5.63
N PRO A 53 -21.16 -5.51 6.90
CA PRO A 53 -20.14 -5.75 7.93
C PRO A 53 -19.17 -6.89 7.56
N GLU A 54 -19.62 -7.88 6.80
CA GLU A 54 -18.80 -8.99 6.30
C GLU A 54 -17.73 -8.54 5.31
N LEU A 55 -18.03 -7.56 4.44
CA LEU A 55 -17.06 -7.00 3.51
C LEU A 55 -16.09 -6.06 4.22
N VAL A 56 -16.58 -5.30 5.21
CA VAL A 56 -15.73 -4.47 6.07
C VAL A 56 -14.72 -5.35 6.81
N ALA A 57 -15.13 -6.49 7.35
CA ALA A 57 -14.23 -7.41 8.04
C ALA A 57 -13.12 -7.97 7.12
N VAL A 58 -13.37 -8.09 5.81
CA VAL A 58 -12.33 -8.40 4.82
C VAL A 58 -11.39 -7.20 4.65
N PHE A 59 -11.93 -6.00 4.44
CA PHE A 59 -11.12 -4.79 4.26
C PHE A 59 -10.22 -4.48 5.46
N GLU A 60 -10.69 -4.74 6.69
CA GLU A 60 -9.90 -4.59 7.91
C GLU A 60 -8.71 -5.54 7.99
N LYS A 61 -8.73 -6.65 7.23
CA LYS A 61 -7.62 -7.60 7.13
C LYS A 61 -6.70 -7.32 5.94
N VAL A 62 -7.06 -6.43 5.02
CA VAL A 62 -6.23 -6.11 3.87
C VAL A 62 -4.96 -5.43 4.35
N ASP A 63 -3.86 -6.14 4.21
CA ASP A 63 -2.50 -5.62 4.36
C ASP A 63 -1.71 -5.90 3.09
N LEU A 64 -1.06 -4.86 2.58
CA LEU A 64 -0.25 -4.89 1.37
C LEU A 64 1.18 -4.50 1.76
N PRO A 65 2.09 -5.47 1.98
CA PRO A 65 3.48 -5.17 2.28
C PRO A 65 4.08 -4.26 1.22
N ILE A 66 4.57 -3.10 1.65
CA ILE A 66 4.97 -2.01 0.76
C ILE A 66 6.05 -2.45 -0.23
N ASP A 67 7.01 -3.25 0.20
CA ASP A 67 8.08 -3.75 -0.68
C ASP A 67 7.53 -4.66 -1.78
N THR A 68 6.61 -5.56 -1.45
CA THR A 68 5.95 -6.45 -2.39
C THR A 68 5.10 -5.66 -3.39
N LEU A 69 4.33 -4.69 -2.89
CA LEU A 69 3.50 -3.81 -3.73
C LEU A 69 4.36 -2.99 -4.69
N ASN A 70 5.46 -2.38 -4.21
CA ASN A 70 6.38 -1.61 -5.03
C ASN A 70 7.02 -2.44 -6.14
N LYS A 71 7.42 -3.69 -5.87
CA LYS A 71 7.93 -4.61 -6.89
C LYS A 71 6.89 -4.93 -7.96
N ALA A 72 5.64 -5.18 -7.56
CA ALA A 72 4.55 -5.44 -8.51
C ALA A 72 4.27 -4.20 -9.40
N LEU A 73 4.24 -3.01 -8.81
CA LEU A 73 4.05 -1.74 -9.55
C LEU A 73 5.23 -1.43 -10.47
N ALA A 74 6.46 -1.70 -10.04
CA ALA A 74 7.65 -1.56 -10.88
C ALA A 74 7.57 -2.48 -12.11
N ARG A 75 7.25 -3.77 -11.91
CA ARG A 75 7.05 -4.73 -13.00
C ARG A 75 5.96 -4.28 -13.97
N MET A 76 4.82 -3.80 -13.44
CA MET A 76 3.71 -3.29 -14.26
C MET A 76 4.15 -2.12 -15.13
N SER A 77 4.92 -1.17 -14.55
CA SER A 77 5.43 -0.01 -15.27
C SER A 77 6.44 -0.39 -16.36
N GLU A 78 7.39 -1.29 -16.05
CA GLU A 78 8.44 -1.71 -16.98
C GLU A 78 7.89 -2.47 -18.18
N THR A 79 6.94 -3.37 -17.92
CA THR A 79 6.33 -4.21 -18.96
C THR A 79 5.14 -3.54 -19.63
N ARG A 80 4.75 -2.34 -19.18
CA ARG A 80 3.51 -1.65 -19.58
C ARG A 80 2.28 -2.57 -19.46
N GLN A 81 2.29 -3.43 -18.44
CA GLN A 81 1.23 -4.38 -18.18
C GLN A 81 -0.06 -3.63 -17.82
N LYS A 82 -1.20 -4.13 -18.28
CA LYS A 82 -2.49 -3.55 -17.91
C LYS A 82 -2.72 -3.76 -16.39
N PRO A 83 -3.34 -2.79 -15.69
CA PRO A 83 -3.56 -2.90 -14.25
C PRO A 83 -4.27 -4.18 -13.79
N ARG A 84 -5.25 -4.65 -14.56
CA ARG A 84 -5.97 -5.89 -14.25
C ARG A 84 -5.06 -7.12 -14.31
N ASP A 85 -4.20 -7.20 -15.32
CA ASP A 85 -3.29 -8.32 -15.48
C ASP A 85 -2.21 -8.31 -14.39
N ALA A 86 -1.76 -7.11 -13.98
CA ALA A 86 -0.82 -6.93 -12.87
C ALA A 86 -1.44 -7.34 -11.53
N ALA A 87 -2.72 -7.01 -11.28
CA ALA A 87 -3.43 -7.44 -10.09
C ALA A 87 -3.60 -8.97 -10.03
N ILE A 88 -3.96 -9.61 -11.15
CA ILE A 88 -4.05 -11.08 -11.22
C ILE A 88 -2.67 -11.71 -10.98
N ALA A 89 -1.61 -11.17 -11.60
CA ALA A 89 -0.25 -11.64 -11.36
C ALA A 89 0.15 -11.50 -9.89
N PHE A 90 -0.17 -10.36 -9.24
CA PHE A 90 0.09 -10.17 -7.81
C PHE A 90 -0.59 -11.24 -6.96
N LEU A 91 -1.87 -11.54 -7.23
CA LEU A 91 -2.61 -12.57 -6.50
C LEU A 91 -2.00 -13.96 -6.71
N ARG A 92 -1.63 -14.31 -7.96
CA ARG A 92 -0.98 -15.60 -8.26
C ARG A 92 0.39 -15.73 -7.59
N ASP A 93 1.19 -14.66 -7.59
CA ASP A 93 2.57 -14.67 -7.09
C ASP A 93 2.63 -14.54 -5.56
N ASN A 94 1.55 -14.07 -4.89
CA ASN A 94 1.54 -13.78 -3.45
C ASN A 94 0.34 -14.38 -2.68
N PRO A 95 0.08 -15.69 -2.77
CA PRO A 95 -1.04 -16.33 -2.08
C PRO A 95 -1.02 -16.13 -0.57
N ALA A 96 0.16 -16.12 0.05
CA ALA A 96 0.29 -15.93 1.49
C ALA A 96 -0.25 -14.55 1.97
N VAL A 97 -0.18 -13.53 1.10
CA VAL A 97 -0.63 -12.18 1.43
C VAL A 97 -2.16 -12.14 1.42
N TRP A 98 -2.79 -12.49 0.29
CA TRP A 98 -4.22 -12.24 0.14
C TRP A 98 -5.11 -13.31 0.77
N LYS A 99 -4.62 -14.54 0.95
CA LYS A 99 -5.40 -15.58 1.64
C LYS A 99 -5.70 -15.21 3.10
N ALA A 100 -4.85 -14.41 3.74
CA ALA A 100 -5.09 -13.92 5.09
C ALA A 100 -6.27 -12.93 5.18
N TRP A 101 -6.64 -12.30 4.07
CA TRP A 101 -7.75 -11.34 4.03
C TRP A 101 -9.11 -12.03 4.11
N LEU A 102 -9.18 -13.30 3.71
CA LEU A 102 -10.41 -14.03 3.49
C LEU A 102 -10.54 -15.25 4.43
N PRO A 103 -11.78 -15.66 4.76
CA PRO A 103 -12.02 -16.99 5.30
C PRO A 103 -11.50 -18.07 4.35
N ALA A 104 -11.02 -19.20 4.89
CA ALA A 104 -10.36 -20.25 4.13
C ALA A 104 -11.17 -20.78 2.93
N GLU A 105 -12.49 -20.92 3.10
CA GLU A 105 -13.39 -21.38 2.03
C GLU A 105 -13.44 -20.39 0.86
N HIS A 106 -13.53 -19.09 1.15
CA HIS A 106 -13.53 -18.05 0.11
C HIS A 106 -12.16 -17.91 -0.54
N ALA A 107 -11.09 -18.07 0.25
CA ALA A 107 -9.73 -18.06 -0.27
C ALA A 107 -9.52 -19.19 -1.30
N ALA A 108 -9.99 -20.40 -1.01
CA ALA A 108 -9.92 -21.54 -1.93
C ALA A 108 -10.71 -21.28 -3.23
N LYS A 109 -11.89 -20.64 -3.14
CA LYS A 109 -12.70 -20.27 -4.31
C LYS A 109 -12.00 -19.24 -5.20
N VAL A 110 -11.35 -18.24 -4.59
CA VAL A 110 -10.57 -17.24 -5.34
C VAL A 110 -9.38 -17.91 -6.02
N GLU A 111 -8.63 -18.76 -5.30
CA GLU A 111 -7.48 -19.48 -5.86
C GLU A 111 -7.85 -20.35 -7.05
N ALA A 112 -8.98 -21.06 -6.99
CA ALA A 112 -9.46 -21.88 -8.11
C ALA A 112 -9.88 -21.07 -9.35
N GLY A 113 -10.18 -19.77 -9.18
CA GLY A 113 -10.58 -18.87 -10.26
C GLY A 113 -9.46 -17.97 -10.79
N LEU A 114 -8.26 -18.04 -10.20
CA LEU A 114 -7.07 -17.30 -10.64
C LEU A 114 -6.38 -18.00 -11.79
#